data_AF-A0A817R3T7-F1
#
_entry.id   AF-A0A817R3T7-F1
#
_cell.length_a   1.000
_cell.length_b   1.000
_cell.length_c   1.000
_cell.angle_alpha   90.00
_cell.angle_beta   90.00
_cell.angle_gamma   90.00
#
_symmetry.space_group_name_H-M   'P 1'
#
loop_
_entity.id
_entity.type
_entity.pdbx_description
1 polymer ?
#
loop_
_entity_poly.entity_id
_entity_poly.type
_entity_poly.pdbx_seq_one_letter_code
_entity_poly.pdbx_strand_id
1 'polypeptide(L)'
;MYEFCEKQYRGNAQEQLFLKTLKQKYSSHSPVWWYSQEAFLYRMVNKALRTHQYDILYLLRVFVRHLHEEIIVKQKEESIGERKLFRGQGMDKETFDRIRLNKGGLLSISNFLSTSLELEAALHFARAALNNKKLVSVLMEITVDKNAVVPLANITDLSAYKMEQEWLFSMGSVFRIGSVECSPEGIWVIPLTFTNDQDEQLNALKEHFKKSMADRNTCLNFAKLMHQLAAWKKSEYFYLMALENETGWQRRSVLFNDLAMVKGELGKYDEALAYYQKSLELKNAEGSDSKTDKATTYNNIATLYHKQKKKDQAIEYFQKAIEACNAQGNTDDGLVATLHANIATILDDQGKYEEALAKSEESLKIRIKIFPAIHPSVASGYGTIANILHSMGSYAKAIEYAQKAVDIDRQALPPDHPQTLLHMNNLEVFKQHQSN
;
A
#
# COMPACT_ATOMS: atom_id res chain seq x y z
N MET A 1 -20.16 18.30 14.14
CA MET A 1 -18.93 19.00 14.59
C MET A 1 -19.14 19.70 15.94
N TYR A 2 -19.98 20.74 16.01
CA TYR A 2 -20.06 21.60 17.19
C TYR A 2 -20.39 20.89 18.51
N GLU A 3 -21.43 20.05 18.53
CA GLU A 3 -21.83 19.28 19.72
C GLU A 3 -20.72 18.31 20.19
N PHE A 4 -20.00 17.70 19.25
CA PHE A 4 -18.87 16.83 19.54
C PHE A 4 -17.75 17.62 20.22
N CYS A 5 -17.36 18.78 19.67
CA CYS A 5 -16.31 19.61 20.25
C CYS A 5 -16.70 20.15 21.63
N GLU A 6 -17.98 20.50 21.83
CA GLU A 6 -18.49 21.01 23.11
C GLU A 6 -18.40 19.96 24.23
N LYS A 7 -18.67 18.70 23.90
CA LYS A 7 -18.46 17.56 24.81
C LYS A 7 -16.98 17.31 25.06
N GLN A 8 -16.15 17.31 24.01
CA GLN A 8 -14.73 16.97 24.08
C GLN A 8 -13.91 17.97 24.91
N TYR A 9 -14.22 19.27 24.79
CA TYR A 9 -13.49 20.35 25.49
C TYR A 9 -14.28 20.91 26.66
N ARG A 10 -15.20 20.13 27.23
CA ARG A 10 -15.95 20.53 28.42
C ARG A 10 -14.98 20.81 29.58
N GLY A 11 -15.04 22.02 30.12
CA GLY A 11 -14.16 22.44 31.23
C GLY A 11 -12.88 23.15 30.79
N ASN A 12 -12.58 23.26 29.49
CA ASN A 12 -11.52 24.14 28.98
C ASN A 12 -12.12 25.48 28.52
N ALA A 13 -11.99 26.52 29.35
CA ALA A 13 -12.62 27.83 29.10
C ALA A 13 -12.15 28.50 27.80
N GLN A 14 -10.86 28.40 27.46
CA GLN A 14 -10.32 28.97 26.22
C GLN A 14 -10.91 28.29 24.98
N GLU A 15 -10.92 26.96 24.96
CA GLU A 15 -11.45 26.20 23.81
C GLU A 15 -12.98 26.33 23.69
N GLN A 16 -13.69 26.46 24.81
CA GLN A 16 -15.13 26.74 24.82
C GLN A 16 -15.44 28.14 24.27
N LEU A 17 -14.64 29.15 24.61
CA LEU A 17 -14.76 30.50 24.05
C LEU A 17 -14.47 30.50 22.54
N PHE A 18 -13.41 29.80 22.13
CA PHE A 18 -13.08 29.60 20.71
C PHE A 18 -14.24 28.93 19.96
N LEU A 19 -14.81 27.84 20.51
CA LEU A 19 -15.95 27.14 19.93
C LEU A 19 -17.19 28.04 19.80
N LYS A 20 -17.48 28.84 20.82
CA LYS A 20 -18.60 29.80 20.78
C LYS A 20 -18.40 30.85 19.69
N THR A 21 -17.18 31.35 19.55
CA THR A 21 -16.82 32.35 18.54
C THR A 21 -16.88 31.75 17.14
N LEU A 22 -16.35 30.53 16.96
CA LEU A 22 -16.43 29.77 15.72
C LEU A 22 -17.90 29.60 15.29
N LYS A 23 -18.79 29.13 16.19
CA LYS A 23 -20.23 28.99 15.93
C LYS A 23 -20.88 30.27 15.39
N GLN A 24 -20.46 31.43 15.89
CA GLN A 24 -21.06 32.73 15.55
C GLN A 24 -20.44 33.37 14.29
N LYS A 25 -19.14 33.17 14.07
CA LYS A 25 -18.36 33.98 13.11
C LYS A 25 -17.78 33.19 11.93
N TYR A 26 -18.00 31.88 11.82
CA TYR A 26 -17.35 31.00 10.84
C TYR A 26 -17.51 31.38 9.35
N SER A 27 -18.39 32.32 8.99
CA SER A 27 -18.46 32.88 7.63
C SER A 27 -17.70 34.19 7.43
N SER A 28 -17.38 34.92 8.51
CA SER A 28 -16.84 36.29 8.48
C SER A 28 -15.32 36.37 8.38
N HIS A 29 -14.63 35.34 8.88
CA HIS A 29 -13.18 35.13 8.78
C HIS A 29 -13.03 33.69 8.29
N SER A 30 -12.39 33.55 7.15
CA SER A 30 -12.38 32.37 6.32
C SER A 30 -11.68 31.14 6.98
N PRO A 31 -11.89 29.91 6.49
CA PRO A 31 -11.33 28.67 7.06
C PRO A 31 -9.84 28.70 7.41
N VAL A 32 -8.99 29.35 6.61
CA VAL A 32 -7.55 29.49 6.85
C VAL A 32 -7.26 30.26 8.13
N TRP A 33 -8.01 31.33 8.41
CA TRP A 33 -7.87 32.09 9.65
C TRP A 33 -8.18 31.20 10.87
N TRP A 34 -9.24 30.40 10.81
CA TRP A 34 -9.58 29.48 11.90
C TRP A 34 -8.60 28.33 12.05
N TYR A 35 -8.01 27.86 10.94
CA TYR A 35 -7.01 26.81 10.93
C TYR A 35 -5.68 27.27 11.54
N SER A 36 -5.27 28.51 11.27
CA SER A 36 -3.99 29.09 11.75
C SER A 36 -4.02 29.52 13.23
N GLN A 37 -5.21 29.56 13.85
CA GLN A 37 -5.30 29.73 15.31
C GLN A 37 -4.72 28.49 16.00
N GLU A 38 -3.85 28.67 16.99
CA GLU A 38 -3.30 27.57 17.82
C GLU A 38 -4.34 26.94 18.78
N ALA A 39 -5.56 26.73 18.30
CA ALA A 39 -6.71 26.22 19.03
C ALA A 39 -6.95 24.72 18.75
N PHE A 40 -8.03 24.18 19.34
CA PHE A 40 -8.37 22.76 19.15
C PHE A 40 -8.51 22.36 17.68
N LEU A 41 -8.97 23.27 16.81
CA LEU A 41 -9.33 22.95 15.44
C LEU A 41 -8.12 22.50 14.61
N TYR A 42 -7.02 23.27 14.68
CA TYR A 42 -5.73 22.88 14.12
C TYR A 42 -5.27 21.52 14.61
N ARG A 43 -5.26 21.31 15.94
CA ARG A 43 -4.77 20.07 16.55
C ARG A 43 -5.63 18.87 16.19
N MET A 44 -6.96 19.04 16.16
CA MET A 44 -7.90 17.98 15.80
C MET A 44 -7.77 17.57 14.34
N VAL A 45 -7.75 18.53 13.40
CA VAL A 45 -7.60 18.24 11.98
C VAL A 45 -6.28 17.51 11.73
N ASN A 46 -5.15 18.07 12.19
CA ASN A 46 -3.83 17.48 11.95
C ASN A 46 -3.63 16.12 12.65
N LYS A 47 -4.19 15.94 13.85
CA LYS A 47 -4.19 14.64 14.52
C LYS A 47 -5.03 13.63 13.73
N ALA A 48 -6.26 13.99 13.37
CA ALA A 48 -7.18 13.07 12.71
C ALA A 48 -6.66 12.62 11.34
N LEU A 49 -6.05 13.54 10.57
CA LEU A 49 -5.40 13.21 9.30
C LEU A 49 -4.20 12.27 9.52
N ARG A 50 -3.30 12.59 10.45
CA ARG A 50 -2.12 11.77 10.76
C ARG A 50 -2.45 10.38 11.30
N THR A 51 -3.48 10.25 12.14
CA THR A 51 -3.85 8.99 12.79
C THR A 51 -5.04 8.30 12.12
N HIS A 52 -5.45 8.75 10.93
CA HIS A 52 -6.55 8.16 10.17
C HIS A 52 -7.86 8.02 10.97
N GLN A 53 -8.19 9.03 11.79
CA GLN A 53 -9.45 9.07 12.55
C GLN A 53 -10.59 9.52 11.64
N TYR A 54 -11.04 8.62 10.77
CA TYR A 54 -12.01 8.91 9.71
C TYR A 54 -13.36 9.40 10.22
N ASP A 55 -13.76 8.99 11.43
CA ASP A 55 -14.93 9.49 12.15
C ASP A 55 -14.80 11.00 12.43
N ILE A 56 -13.65 11.44 12.94
CA ILE A 56 -13.37 12.85 13.19
C ILE A 56 -13.23 13.62 11.87
N LEU A 57 -12.55 13.05 10.87
CA LEU A 57 -12.45 13.67 9.54
C LEU A 57 -13.82 13.83 8.88
N TYR A 58 -14.70 12.84 9.01
CA TYR A 58 -16.07 12.94 8.53
C TYR A 58 -16.83 14.05 9.26
N LEU A 59 -16.68 14.17 10.58
CA LEU A 59 -17.28 15.26 11.36
C LEU A 59 -16.77 16.64 10.92
N LEU A 60 -15.50 16.74 10.51
CA LEU A 60 -14.83 17.97 10.07
C LEU A 60 -14.85 18.20 8.55
N ARG A 61 -15.49 17.31 7.77
CA ARG A 61 -15.41 17.28 6.30
C ARG A 61 -15.75 18.62 5.63
N VAL A 62 -16.73 19.34 6.17
CA VAL A 62 -17.16 20.64 5.64
C VAL A 62 -16.07 21.69 5.86
N PHE A 63 -15.46 21.70 7.06
CA PHE A 63 -14.34 22.59 7.38
C PHE A 63 -13.12 22.30 6.49
N VAL A 64 -12.73 21.03 6.41
CA VAL A 64 -11.59 20.58 5.59
C VAL A 64 -11.80 20.94 4.12
N ARG A 65 -13.02 20.77 3.59
CA ARG A 65 -13.38 21.18 2.23
C ARG A 65 -13.23 22.69 2.05
N HIS A 66 -13.82 23.50 2.93
CA HIS A 66 -13.74 24.96 2.79
C HIS A 66 -12.28 25.47 2.91
N LEU A 67 -11.46 24.85 3.78
CA LEU A 67 -10.04 25.16 3.89
C LEU A 67 -9.29 24.88 2.58
N HIS A 68 -9.56 23.74 1.95
CA HIS A 68 -9.01 23.42 0.64
C HIS A 68 -9.47 24.40 -0.46
N GLU A 69 -10.76 24.72 -0.50
CA GLU A 69 -11.34 25.67 -1.46
C GLU A 69 -10.74 27.07 -1.34
N GLU A 70 -10.51 27.54 -0.11
CA GLU A 70 -9.90 28.84 0.11
C GLU A 70 -8.46 28.92 -0.40
N ILE A 71 -7.66 27.86 -0.18
CA ILE A 71 -6.30 27.77 -0.73
C ILE A 71 -6.34 27.82 -2.27
N ILE A 72 -7.30 27.12 -2.89
CA ILE A 72 -7.48 27.17 -4.36
C ILE A 72 -7.80 28.58 -4.84
N VAL A 73 -8.70 29.29 -4.15
CA VAL A 73 -9.06 30.66 -4.53
C VAL A 73 -7.84 31.57 -4.43
N LYS A 74 -7.10 31.50 -3.32
CA LYS A 74 -5.91 32.34 -3.12
C LYS A 74 -4.79 32.05 -4.11
N GLN A 75 -4.56 30.79 -4.45
CA GLN A 75 -3.60 30.42 -5.48
C GLN A 75 -3.93 31.01 -6.86
N LYS A 76 -5.21 31.23 -7.18
CA LYS A 76 -5.59 31.86 -8.45
C LYS A 76 -5.32 33.36 -8.48
N GLU A 77 -5.24 33.99 -7.30
CA GLU A 77 -4.99 35.43 -7.15
C GLU A 77 -3.49 35.77 -7.24
N GLU A 78 -2.61 34.86 -6.83
CA GLU A 78 -1.15 35.07 -6.80
C GLU A 78 -0.40 33.99 -7.59
N SER A 79 0.55 34.39 -8.45
CA SER A 79 1.42 33.42 -9.13
C SER A 79 2.35 32.73 -8.14
N ILE A 80 2.37 31.40 -8.14
CA ILE A 80 3.30 30.62 -7.30
C ILE A 80 4.74 30.89 -7.74
N GLY A 81 5.09 30.99 -9.03
CA GLY A 81 6.49 31.19 -9.42
C GLY A 81 7.45 30.11 -8.89
N GLU A 82 8.75 30.30 -9.09
CA GLU A 82 9.77 29.45 -8.46
C GLU A 82 10.10 30.01 -7.07
N ARG A 83 10.09 29.15 -6.04
CA ARG A 83 10.39 29.58 -4.66
C ARG A 83 10.95 28.47 -3.81
N LYS A 84 11.66 28.86 -2.75
CA LYS A 84 12.15 27.99 -1.69
C LYS A 84 11.39 28.28 -0.40
N LEU A 85 10.81 27.25 0.20
CA LEU A 85 10.04 27.30 1.43
C LEU A 85 10.69 26.42 2.48
N PHE A 86 10.49 26.74 3.76
CA PHE A 86 11.15 26.09 4.87
C PHE A 86 10.14 25.65 5.93
N ARG A 87 10.41 24.50 6.55
CA ARG A 87 9.67 24.04 7.73
C ARG A 87 10.58 23.27 8.67
N GLY A 88 10.78 23.79 9.88
CA GLY A 88 11.44 23.06 10.94
C GLY A 88 10.44 22.39 11.87
N GLN A 89 10.76 21.18 12.34
CA GLN A 89 9.96 20.49 13.35
C GLN A 89 10.74 19.34 13.99
N GLY A 90 10.19 18.81 15.08
CA GLY A 90 10.55 17.48 15.56
C GLY A 90 9.78 16.38 14.81
N MET A 91 10.45 15.29 14.48
CA MET A 91 9.88 14.13 13.79
C MET A 91 10.13 12.85 14.59
N ASP A 92 9.20 11.89 14.56
CA ASP A 92 9.45 10.58 15.14
C ASP A 92 10.52 9.82 14.36
N LYS A 93 11.32 9.02 15.07
CA LYS A 93 12.47 8.34 14.49
C LYS A 93 12.10 7.38 13.35
N GLU A 94 11.00 6.65 13.47
CA GLU A 94 10.55 5.71 12.45
C GLU A 94 10.18 6.43 11.15
N THR A 95 9.42 7.53 11.23
CA THR A 95 9.08 8.35 10.08
C THR A 95 10.31 8.99 9.46
N PHE A 96 11.24 9.48 10.28
CA PHE A 96 12.51 10.03 9.80
C PHE A 96 13.33 8.97 9.04
N ASP A 97 13.50 7.78 9.62
CA ASP A 97 14.26 6.70 9.00
C ASP A 97 13.65 6.26 7.66
N ARG A 98 12.31 6.19 7.57
CA ARG A 98 11.60 5.93 6.30
C ARG A 98 11.91 6.98 5.25
N ILE A 99 11.86 8.28 5.60
CA ILE A 99 12.15 9.37 4.66
C ILE A 99 13.62 9.32 4.22
N ARG A 100 14.55 9.13 5.16
CA ARG A 100 15.99 9.09 4.90
C ARG A 100 16.39 7.92 3.99
N LEU A 101 15.82 6.74 4.21
CA LEU A 101 16.11 5.56 3.39
C LEU A 101 15.48 5.65 1.99
N ASN A 102 14.40 6.42 1.83
CA ASN A 102 13.68 6.58 0.58
C ASN A 102 14.19 7.77 -0.26
N LYS A 103 15.52 7.96 -0.32
CA LYS A 103 16.15 9.00 -1.15
C LYS A 103 15.78 8.80 -2.62
N GLY A 104 15.37 9.88 -3.29
CA GLY A 104 14.87 9.84 -4.66
C GLY A 104 13.44 9.31 -4.78
N GLY A 105 12.81 8.88 -3.68
CA GLY A 105 11.42 8.43 -3.64
C GLY A 105 10.42 9.57 -3.42
N LEU A 106 9.14 9.19 -3.31
CA LEU A 106 8.02 10.09 -3.09
C LEU A 106 7.63 10.18 -1.61
N LEU A 107 7.37 11.40 -1.15
CA LEU A 107 6.76 11.72 0.15
C LEU A 107 5.41 12.39 -0.09
N SER A 108 4.32 11.73 0.28
CA SER A 108 3.00 12.36 0.32
C SER A 108 2.73 12.91 1.72
N ILE A 109 2.25 14.15 1.80
CA ILE A 109 1.81 14.77 3.03
C ILE A 109 0.28 14.82 3.04
N SER A 110 -0.30 14.05 3.97
CA SER A 110 -1.74 13.91 4.14
C SER A 110 -2.38 15.07 4.92
N ASN A 111 -1.56 15.98 5.45
CA ASN A 111 -1.98 17.15 6.22
C ASN A 111 -1.85 18.42 5.39
N PHE A 112 -2.44 19.52 5.88
CA PHE A 112 -2.06 20.85 5.40
C PHE A 112 -0.67 21.19 5.95
N LEU A 113 0.28 21.51 5.06
CA LEU A 113 1.66 21.77 5.45
C LEU A 113 1.90 23.28 5.48
N SER A 114 2.00 23.83 6.69
CA SER A 114 2.42 25.21 6.90
C SER A 114 3.93 25.34 6.73
N THR A 115 4.37 26.35 5.99
CA THR A 115 5.77 26.60 5.61
C THR A 115 6.07 28.09 5.58
N SER A 116 7.35 28.43 5.56
CA SER A 116 7.82 29.81 5.63
C SER A 116 8.75 30.16 4.48
N LEU A 117 8.79 31.44 4.08
CA LEU A 117 9.90 31.97 3.28
C LEU A 117 11.16 32.23 4.13
N GLU A 118 11.01 32.30 5.46
CA GLU A 118 12.08 32.67 6.38
C GLU A 118 12.76 31.43 6.98
N LEU A 119 14.02 31.20 6.60
CA LEU A 119 14.81 30.08 7.11
C LEU A 119 14.97 30.12 8.64
N GLU A 120 15.22 31.28 9.24
CA GLU A 120 15.39 31.39 10.69
C GLU A 120 14.10 31.09 11.47
N ALA A 121 12.94 31.45 10.93
CA ALA A 121 11.66 31.09 11.53
C ALA A 121 11.48 29.57 11.56
N ALA A 122 11.79 28.89 10.45
CA ALA A 122 11.80 27.43 10.40
C ALA A 122 12.84 26.81 11.35
N LEU A 123 14.07 27.34 11.39
CA LEU A 123 15.13 26.85 12.28
C LEU A 123 14.77 26.99 13.76
N HIS A 124 14.03 28.03 14.15
CA HIS A 124 13.51 28.17 15.52
C HIS A 124 12.72 26.93 15.96
N PHE A 125 11.81 26.45 15.11
CA PHE A 125 11.02 25.24 15.39
C PHE A 125 11.86 23.95 15.34
N ALA A 126 12.84 23.85 14.44
CA ALA A 126 13.76 22.71 14.41
C ALA A 126 14.63 22.65 15.69
N ARG A 127 15.19 23.78 16.12
CA ARG A 127 16.03 23.88 17.33
C ARG A 127 15.23 23.54 18.60
N ALA A 128 13.95 23.90 18.67
CA ALA A 128 13.08 23.51 19.79
C ALA A 128 12.99 21.97 19.97
N ALA A 129 13.15 21.19 18.90
CA ALA A 129 13.12 19.74 18.95
C ALA A 129 14.43 19.10 19.42
N LEU A 130 15.58 19.80 19.36
CA LEU A 130 16.89 19.26 19.78
C LEU A 130 16.90 18.82 21.25
N ASN A 131 16.11 19.51 22.08
CA ASN A 131 16.00 19.20 23.52
C ASN A 131 15.18 17.94 23.80
N ASN A 132 14.48 17.37 22.81
CA ASN A 132 13.61 16.22 22.98
C ASN A 132 14.24 14.94 22.41
N LYS A 133 14.78 14.10 23.30
CA LYS A 133 15.43 12.82 22.94
C LYS A 133 14.54 11.82 22.19
N LYS A 134 13.22 12.00 22.19
CA LYS A 134 12.28 11.13 21.47
C LYS A 134 12.06 11.57 20.01
N LEU A 135 12.53 12.76 19.64
CA LEU A 135 12.34 13.35 18.33
C LEU A 135 13.67 13.53 17.63
N VAL A 136 13.64 13.43 16.30
CA VAL A 136 14.71 13.86 15.42
C VAL A 136 14.39 15.30 15.01
N SER A 137 15.34 16.22 15.21
CA SER A 137 15.21 17.59 14.73
C SER A 137 15.43 17.62 13.22
N VAL A 138 14.43 18.13 12.48
CA VAL A 138 14.47 18.17 11.01
C VAL A 138 14.16 19.57 10.49
N LEU A 139 14.81 19.93 9.38
CA LEU A 139 14.50 21.08 8.55
C LEU A 139 14.15 20.58 7.15
N MET A 140 12.90 20.81 6.73
CA MET A 140 12.47 20.55 5.36
C MET A 140 12.77 21.79 4.51
N GLU A 141 13.55 21.60 3.44
CA GLU A 141 13.79 22.62 2.43
C GLU A 141 13.01 22.28 1.18
N ILE A 142 11.96 23.05 0.90
CA ILE A 142 10.97 22.73 -0.13
C ILE A 142 11.20 23.64 -1.32
N THR A 143 11.56 23.05 -2.45
CA THR A 143 11.62 23.75 -3.74
C THR A 143 10.28 23.59 -4.47
N VAL A 144 9.69 24.70 -4.86
CA VAL A 144 8.42 24.77 -5.59
C VAL A 144 8.67 25.32 -6.99
N ASP A 145 8.15 24.63 -8.01
CA ASP A 145 8.19 25.07 -9.41
C ASP A 145 6.86 25.72 -9.85
N LYS A 146 6.83 26.22 -11.09
CA LYS A 146 5.67 26.93 -11.67
C LYS A 146 4.45 26.04 -11.95
N ASN A 147 4.59 24.72 -11.85
CA ASN A 147 3.60 23.75 -12.34
C ASN A 147 2.92 22.99 -11.18
N ALA A 148 2.67 23.67 -10.07
CA ALA A 148 1.94 23.14 -8.92
C ALA A 148 0.55 22.58 -9.29
N VAL A 149 0.35 21.27 -9.13
CA VAL A 149 -0.95 20.59 -9.37
C VAL A 149 -1.82 20.54 -8.11
N VAL A 150 -1.20 20.40 -6.94
CA VAL A 150 -1.90 20.42 -5.65
C VAL A 150 -1.95 21.86 -5.12
N PRO A 151 -3.06 22.30 -4.50
CA PRO A 151 -3.18 23.68 -4.11
C PRO A 151 -2.14 24.14 -3.09
N LEU A 152 -1.57 25.32 -3.32
CA LEU A 152 -0.58 26.00 -2.49
C LEU A 152 -0.81 27.50 -2.59
N ALA A 153 -0.88 28.19 -1.45
CA ALA A 153 -1.08 29.63 -1.42
C ALA A 153 -0.30 30.32 -0.31
N ASN A 154 0.03 31.59 -0.56
CA ASN A 154 0.39 32.54 0.47
C ASN A 154 -0.83 32.80 1.35
N ILE A 155 -0.70 32.56 2.65
CA ILE A 155 -1.77 32.80 3.61
C ILE A 155 -1.42 33.87 4.64
N THR A 156 -0.32 34.61 4.47
CA THR A 156 0.11 35.66 5.40
C THR A 156 -1.03 36.62 5.77
N ASP A 157 -1.79 37.07 4.78
CA ASP A 157 -2.91 38.01 4.99
C ASP A 157 -4.16 37.36 5.61
N LEU A 158 -4.27 36.03 5.51
CA LEU A 158 -5.37 35.25 6.07
C LEU A 158 -5.05 34.65 7.44
N SER A 159 -3.77 34.45 7.74
CA SER A 159 -3.31 33.76 8.93
C SER A 159 -3.62 34.60 10.17
N ALA A 160 -4.00 33.91 11.24
CA ALA A 160 -4.08 34.46 12.58
C ALA A 160 -2.72 34.92 13.09
N TYR A 161 -1.65 34.28 12.61
CA TYR A 161 -0.28 34.60 12.98
C TYR A 161 0.33 35.54 11.94
N LYS A 162 0.54 36.80 12.32
CA LYS A 162 0.99 37.87 11.41
C LYS A 162 2.50 38.08 11.35
N MET A 163 3.26 37.29 12.10
CA MET A 163 4.70 37.49 12.29
C MET A 163 5.56 36.73 11.26
N GLU A 164 4.95 36.02 10.31
CA GLU A 164 5.66 35.16 9.36
C GLU A 164 4.99 35.19 7.99
N GLN A 165 5.79 35.10 6.93
CA GLN A 165 5.30 34.93 5.55
C GLN A 165 4.89 33.47 5.30
N GLU A 166 3.70 33.11 5.78
CA GLU A 166 3.22 31.73 5.80
C GLU A 166 2.67 31.29 4.44
N TRP A 167 3.15 30.13 3.97
CA TRP A 167 2.67 29.41 2.80
C TRP A 167 2.06 28.08 3.23
N LEU A 168 0.84 27.81 2.78
CA LEU A 168 0.09 26.61 3.18
C LEU A 168 -0.14 25.70 1.99
N PHE A 169 0.48 24.52 2.03
CA PHE A 169 0.15 23.44 1.10
C PHE A 169 -1.13 22.76 1.53
N SER A 170 -1.97 22.44 0.56
CA SER A 170 -3.11 21.57 0.75
C SER A 170 -2.68 20.11 0.99
N MET A 171 -3.58 19.34 1.62
CA MET A 171 -3.50 17.88 1.68
C MET A 171 -3.33 17.27 0.27
N GLY A 172 -2.58 16.16 0.21
CA GLY A 172 -2.31 15.45 -1.04
C GLY A 172 -1.07 15.97 -1.76
N SER A 173 -0.36 16.93 -1.18
CA SER A 173 0.92 17.42 -1.69
C SER A 173 1.95 16.30 -1.69
N VAL A 174 2.66 16.15 -2.81
CA VAL A 174 3.65 15.10 -3.01
C VAL A 174 5.00 15.72 -3.34
N PHE A 175 6.04 15.21 -2.71
CA PHE A 175 7.40 15.74 -2.82
C PHE A 175 8.39 14.62 -3.18
N ARG A 176 9.40 14.97 -3.98
CA ARG A 176 10.57 14.14 -4.25
C ARG A 176 11.59 14.35 -3.15
N ILE A 177 12.05 13.27 -2.51
CA ILE A 177 13.02 13.36 -1.41
C ILE A 177 14.44 13.47 -2.00
N GLY A 178 15.17 14.52 -1.65
CA GLY A 178 16.58 14.71 -2.01
C GLY A 178 17.55 13.98 -1.07
N SER A 179 18.84 14.33 -1.16
CA SER A 179 19.85 13.79 -0.24
C SER A 179 19.65 14.38 1.17
N VAL A 180 19.32 13.52 2.13
CA VAL A 180 19.16 13.93 3.54
C VAL A 180 20.53 14.00 4.22
N GLU A 181 20.84 15.15 4.82
CA GLU A 181 22.15 15.44 5.43
C GLU A 181 21.97 16.02 6.84
N CYS A 182 22.95 15.83 7.72
CA CYS A 182 22.93 16.37 9.08
C CYS A 182 23.80 17.61 9.16
N SER A 183 23.25 18.71 9.68
CA SER A 183 24.01 19.92 9.94
C SER A 183 24.92 19.77 11.17
N PRO A 184 25.94 20.62 11.33
CA PRO A 184 26.78 20.65 12.54
C PRO A 184 25.99 20.91 13.84
N GLU A 185 24.81 21.55 13.76
CA GLU A 185 23.91 21.78 14.89
C GLU A 185 23.10 20.53 15.29
N GLY A 186 23.26 19.40 14.57
CA GLY A 186 22.50 18.18 14.79
C GLY A 186 21.08 18.21 14.18
N ILE A 187 20.81 19.15 13.28
CA ILE A 187 19.53 19.28 12.57
C ILE A 187 19.64 18.55 11.23
N TRP A 188 18.72 17.63 10.95
CA TRP A 188 18.70 16.91 9.67
C TRP A 188 17.96 17.73 8.61
N VAL A 189 18.67 18.10 7.55
CA VAL A 189 18.13 18.80 6.40
C VAL A 189 17.56 17.79 5.42
N ILE A 190 16.29 17.98 5.06
CA ILE A 190 15.54 17.13 4.14
C ILE A 190 15.16 18.00 2.93
N PRO A 191 15.92 17.94 1.84
CA PRO A 191 15.54 18.60 0.60
C PRO A 191 14.30 17.91 0.02
N LEU A 192 13.31 18.70 -0.36
CA LEU A 192 12.05 18.25 -0.95
C LEU A 192 11.78 19.06 -2.21
N THR A 193 11.56 18.39 -3.34
CA THR A 193 11.07 19.06 -4.55
C THR A 193 9.59 18.80 -4.68
N PHE A 194 8.75 19.84 -4.70
CA PHE A 194 7.33 19.68 -4.92
C PHE A 194 7.08 19.14 -6.32
N THR A 195 6.34 18.04 -6.41
CA THR A 195 6.13 17.29 -7.66
C THR A 195 4.78 17.60 -8.28
N ASN A 196 4.67 17.32 -9.57
CA ASN A 196 3.47 17.51 -10.37
C ASN A 196 3.27 16.31 -11.32
N ASP A 197 2.33 16.42 -12.27
CA ASP A 197 1.99 15.34 -13.20
C ASP A 197 3.11 14.97 -14.18
N GLN A 198 4.19 15.77 -14.26
CA GLN A 198 5.38 15.46 -15.06
C GLN A 198 6.34 14.48 -14.36
N ASP A 199 6.15 14.23 -13.07
CA ASP A 199 6.94 13.25 -12.35
C ASP A 199 6.52 11.82 -12.75
N GLU A 200 7.45 11.08 -13.37
CA GLU A 200 7.18 9.77 -13.97
C GLU A 200 6.66 8.75 -12.95
N GLN A 201 7.24 8.69 -11.75
CA GLN A 201 6.81 7.75 -10.72
C GLN A 201 5.43 8.13 -10.16
N LEU A 202 5.17 9.42 -9.95
CA LEU A 202 3.86 9.88 -9.50
C LEU A 202 2.79 9.61 -10.56
N ASN A 203 3.10 9.85 -11.84
CA ASN A 203 2.18 9.58 -12.93
C ASN A 203 1.91 8.08 -13.07
N ALA A 204 2.95 7.24 -13.01
CA ALA A 204 2.80 5.78 -13.01
C ALA A 204 1.91 5.29 -11.85
N LEU A 205 2.10 5.84 -10.65
CA LEU A 205 1.27 5.53 -9.48
C LEU A 205 -0.19 5.99 -9.68
N LYS A 206 -0.41 7.19 -10.24
CA LYS A 206 -1.76 7.69 -10.56
C LYS A 206 -2.46 6.78 -11.57
N GLU A 207 -1.78 6.38 -12.63
CA GLU A 207 -2.34 5.46 -13.62
C GLU A 207 -2.64 4.08 -13.04
N HIS A 208 -1.77 3.58 -12.16
CA HIS A 208 -2.03 2.35 -11.41
C HIS A 208 -3.29 2.49 -10.53
N PHE A 209 -3.44 3.59 -9.79
CA PHE A 209 -4.64 3.83 -8.98
C PHE A 209 -5.90 4.00 -9.82
N LYS A 210 -5.85 4.71 -10.94
CA LYS A 210 -6.98 4.84 -11.87
C LYS A 210 -7.45 3.47 -12.36
N LYS A 211 -6.51 2.58 -12.70
CA LYS A 211 -6.82 1.21 -13.16
C LYS A 211 -7.33 0.32 -12.03
N SER A 212 -6.68 0.32 -10.87
CA SER A 212 -7.06 -0.52 -9.72
C SER A 212 -8.37 -0.08 -9.06
N MET A 213 -8.71 1.21 -9.15
CA MET A 213 -9.94 1.81 -8.60
C MET A 213 -10.99 2.10 -9.69
N ALA A 214 -10.91 1.45 -10.84
CA ALA A 214 -11.83 1.68 -11.97
C ALA A 214 -13.23 1.11 -11.74
N ASP A 215 -13.43 0.28 -10.70
CA ASP A 215 -14.73 -0.32 -10.46
C ASP A 215 -15.75 0.73 -10.00
N ARG A 216 -16.99 0.63 -10.49
CA ARG A 216 -18.09 1.50 -10.05
C ARG A 216 -18.46 1.27 -8.58
N ASN A 217 -18.20 0.09 -8.04
CA ASN A 217 -18.41 -0.20 -6.62
C ASN A 217 -17.21 0.32 -5.81
N THR A 218 -17.40 1.48 -5.20
CA THR A 218 -16.36 2.13 -4.38
C THR A 218 -15.94 1.27 -3.18
N CYS A 219 -16.85 0.50 -2.58
CA CYS A 219 -16.48 -0.40 -1.48
C CYS A 219 -15.55 -1.51 -1.96
N LEU A 220 -15.79 -2.07 -3.15
CA LEU A 220 -14.92 -3.11 -3.72
C LEU A 220 -13.51 -2.59 -4.00
N ASN A 221 -13.40 -1.38 -4.55
CA ASN A 221 -12.13 -0.68 -4.75
C ASN A 221 -11.33 -0.58 -3.45
N PHE A 222 -11.98 -0.08 -2.38
CA PHE A 222 -11.34 -0.01 -1.06
C PHE A 222 -10.99 -1.38 -0.50
N ALA A 223 -11.85 -2.39 -0.69
CA ALA A 223 -11.61 -3.74 -0.20
C ALA A 223 -10.34 -4.35 -0.79
N LYS A 224 -10.17 -4.23 -2.12
CA LYS A 224 -8.98 -4.69 -2.85
C LYS A 224 -7.72 -3.94 -2.45
N LEU A 225 -7.80 -2.62 -2.27
CA LEU A 225 -6.65 -1.84 -1.79
C LEU A 225 -6.24 -2.25 -0.38
N MET A 226 -7.20 -2.36 0.54
CA MET A 226 -6.90 -2.78 1.91
C MET A 226 -6.35 -4.21 1.94
N HIS A 227 -6.78 -5.08 1.02
CA HIS A 227 -6.21 -6.42 0.84
C HIS A 227 -4.73 -6.34 0.43
N GLN A 228 -4.39 -5.55 -0.59
CA GLN A 228 -3.02 -5.37 -1.06
C GLN A 228 -2.09 -4.79 0.03
N LEU A 229 -2.63 -3.93 0.89
CA LEU A 229 -1.90 -3.35 2.03
C LEU A 229 -1.84 -4.27 3.25
N ALA A 230 -2.31 -5.52 3.14
CA ALA A 230 -2.43 -6.48 4.25
C ALA A 230 -3.24 -5.93 5.45
N ALA A 231 -4.13 -4.96 5.23
CA ALA A 231 -5.02 -4.40 6.23
C ALA A 231 -6.29 -5.27 6.36
N TRP A 232 -6.11 -6.53 6.74
CA TRP A 232 -7.12 -7.60 6.62
C TRP A 232 -8.48 -7.26 7.23
N LYS A 233 -8.50 -6.67 8.43
CA LYS A 233 -9.76 -6.26 9.09
C LYS A 233 -10.52 -5.19 8.31
N LYS A 234 -9.81 -4.22 7.71
CA LYS A 234 -10.43 -3.18 6.88
C LYS A 234 -10.89 -3.77 5.54
N SER A 235 -10.10 -4.67 4.97
CA SER A 235 -10.46 -5.39 3.75
C SER A 235 -11.76 -6.19 3.95
N GLU A 236 -11.86 -6.96 5.03
CA GLU A 236 -13.06 -7.71 5.44
C GLU A 236 -14.30 -6.80 5.50
N TYR A 237 -14.18 -5.67 6.20
CA TYR A 237 -15.25 -4.68 6.32
C TYR A 237 -15.75 -4.20 4.95
N PHE A 238 -14.84 -3.75 4.08
CA PHE A 238 -15.24 -3.20 2.78
C PHE A 238 -15.76 -4.27 1.81
N TYR A 239 -15.25 -5.50 1.86
CA TYR A 239 -15.81 -6.59 1.06
C TYR A 239 -17.24 -6.96 1.49
N LEU A 240 -17.53 -6.95 2.80
CA LEU A 240 -18.90 -7.16 3.29
C LEU A 240 -19.84 -6.05 2.82
N MET A 241 -19.43 -4.78 2.92
CA MET A 241 -20.20 -3.64 2.39
C MET A 241 -20.41 -3.73 0.87
N ALA A 242 -19.39 -4.18 0.12
CA ALA A 242 -19.50 -4.38 -1.32
C ALA A 242 -20.50 -5.48 -1.68
N LEU A 243 -20.60 -6.52 -0.85
CA LEU A 243 -21.48 -7.66 -1.03
C LEU A 243 -22.95 -7.34 -0.73
N GLU A 244 -23.24 -6.48 0.26
CA GLU A 244 -24.62 -6.12 0.66
C GLU A 244 -25.48 -5.62 -0.52
N ASN A 245 -24.87 -4.86 -1.43
CA ASN A 245 -25.55 -4.25 -2.57
C ASN A 245 -25.36 -5.03 -3.88
N GLU A 246 -24.67 -6.16 -3.87
CA GLU A 246 -24.37 -6.93 -5.06
C GLU A 246 -25.40 -8.04 -5.29
N THR A 247 -26.11 -7.96 -6.41
CA THR A 247 -27.17 -8.91 -6.78
C THR A 247 -26.70 -9.90 -7.84
N GLY A 248 -25.69 -9.55 -8.64
CA GLY A 248 -25.18 -10.41 -9.71
C GLY A 248 -24.42 -11.62 -9.16
N TRP A 249 -24.87 -12.83 -9.49
CA TRP A 249 -24.27 -14.07 -8.97
C TRP A 249 -22.78 -14.19 -9.33
N GLN A 250 -22.37 -13.77 -10.52
CA GLN A 250 -20.97 -13.80 -10.96
C GLN A 250 -20.10 -13.04 -9.98
N ARG A 251 -20.51 -11.80 -9.68
CA ARG A 251 -19.74 -10.90 -8.84
C ARG A 251 -19.80 -11.28 -7.37
N ARG A 252 -20.96 -11.73 -6.88
CA ARG A 252 -21.09 -12.30 -5.53
C ARG A 252 -20.16 -13.49 -5.34
N SER A 253 -20.03 -14.38 -6.33
CA SER A 253 -19.12 -15.53 -6.23
C SER A 253 -17.66 -15.10 -6.07
N VAL A 254 -17.22 -14.08 -6.81
CA VAL A 254 -15.88 -13.49 -6.67
C VAL A 254 -15.71 -12.82 -5.30
N LEU A 255 -16.69 -12.02 -4.86
CA LEU A 255 -16.65 -11.38 -3.54
C LEU A 255 -16.59 -12.40 -2.40
N PHE A 256 -17.32 -13.52 -2.51
CA PHE A 256 -17.22 -14.61 -1.53
C PHE A 256 -15.84 -15.26 -1.53
N ASN A 257 -15.25 -15.50 -2.70
CA ASN A 257 -13.88 -16.00 -2.79
C ASN A 257 -12.87 -15.04 -2.15
N ASP A 258 -12.98 -13.74 -2.41
CA ASP A 258 -12.09 -12.72 -1.85
C ASP A 258 -12.27 -12.58 -0.33
N LEU A 259 -13.51 -12.57 0.16
CA LEU A 259 -13.82 -12.60 1.59
C LEU A 259 -13.21 -13.82 2.27
N ALA A 260 -13.32 -14.99 1.65
CA ALA A 260 -12.73 -16.22 2.17
C ALA A 260 -11.21 -16.11 2.29
N MET A 261 -10.53 -15.53 1.30
CA MET A 261 -9.08 -15.26 1.39
C MET A 261 -8.75 -14.38 2.60
N VAL A 262 -9.47 -13.26 2.76
CA VAL A 262 -9.27 -12.35 3.89
C VAL A 262 -9.53 -13.02 5.24
N LYS A 263 -10.58 -13.84 5.35
CA LYS A 263 -10.87 -14.64 6.55
C LYS A 263 -9.74 -15.63 6.85
N GLY A 264 -9.17 -16.24 5.81
CA GLY A 264 -8.00 -17.12 5.93
C GLY A 264 -6.77 -16.39 6.50
N GLU A 265 -6.47 -15.18 6.03
CA GLU A 265 -5.39 -14.36 6.59
C GLU A 265 -5.65 -13.90 8.04
N LEU A 266 -6.92 -13.78 8.43
CA LEU A 266 -7.33 -13.53 9.81
C LEU A 266 -7.31 -14.79 10.70
N GLY A 267 -6.95 -15.95 10.16
CA GLY A 267 -6.98 -17.23 10.88
C GLY A 267 -8.37 -17.83 11.10
N LYS A 268 -9.41 -17.24 10.49
CA LYS A 268 -10.82 -17.69 10.59
C LYS A 268 -11.11 -18.76 9.53
N TYR A 269 -10.47 -19.92 9.65
CA TYR A 269 -10.46 -20.93 8.59
C TYR A 269 -11.84 -21.53 8.29
N ASP A 270 -12.66 -21.80 9.29
CA ASP A 270 -14.01 -22.36 9.07
C ASP A 270 -14.93 -21.36 8.36
N GLU A 271 -14.85 -20.07 8.74
CA GLU A 271 -15.57 -19.01 8.03
C GLU A 271 -15.08 -18.88 6.58
N ALA A 272 -13.77 -18.97 6.34
CA ALA A 272 -13.21 -18.93 5.00
C ALA A 272 -13.73 -20.09 4.14
N LEU A 273 -13.73 -21.32 4.64
CA LEU A 273 -14.30 -22.48 3.95
C LEU A 273 -15.79 -22.28 3.64
N ALA A 274 -16.57 -21.76 4.58
CA ALA A 274 -17.99 -21.46 4.35
C ALA A 274 -18.20 -20.43 3.23
N TYR A 275 -17.34 -19.41 3.12
CA TYR A 275 -17.40 -18.45 2.03
C TYR A 275 -16.96 -19.03 0.69
N TYR A 276 -15.90 -19.86 0.64
CA TYR A 276 -15.54 -20.58 -0.57
C TYR A 276 -16.66 -21.51 -1.04
N GLN A 277 -17.34 -22.18 -0.12
CA GLN A 277 -18.47 -23.04 -0.43
C GLN A 277 -19.64 -22.22 -1.03
N LYS A 278 -19.98 -21.07 -0.46
CA LYS A 278 -20.98 -20.15 -1.05
C LYS A 278 -20.59 -19.68 -2.45
N SER A 279 -19.30 -19.44 -2.69
CA SER A 279 -18.79 -19.13 -4.04
C SER A 279 -19.06 -20.30 -4.99
N LEU A 280 -18.66 -21.51 -4.64
CA LEU A 280 -18.88 -22.72 -5.46
C LEU A 280 -20.36 -23.00 -5.71
N GLU A 281 -21.23 -22.83 -4.71
CA GLU A 281 -22.68 -22.97 -4.85
C GLU A 281 -23.25 -22.05 -5.93
N LEU A 282 -22.86 -20.77 -5.93
CA LEU A 282 -23.27 -19.84 -6.99
C LEU A 282 -22.73 -20.25 -8.36
N LYS A 283 -21.50 -20.77 -8.43
CA LYS A 283 -20.87 -21.25 -9.68
C LYS A 283 -21.42 -22.59 -10.16
N ASN A 284 -22.18 -23.30 -9.34
CA ASN A 284 -22.80 -24.59 -9.65
C ASN A 284 -24.31 -24.49 -9.89
N ALA A 285 -24.95 -23.37 -9.59
CA ALA A 285 -26.39 -23.18 -9.74
C ALA A 285 -26.85 -23.29 -11.20
N GLU A 286 -28.07 -23.81 -11.41
CA GLU A 286 -28.69 -23.87 -12.74
C GLU A 286 -28.82 -22.45 -13.34
N GLY A 287 -28.35 -22.28 -14.59
CA GLY A 287 -28.27 -20.97 -15.25
C GLY A 287 -26.94 -20.24 -15.07
N SER A 288 -26.00 -20.78 -14.30
CA SER A 288 -24.59 -20.36 -14.37
C SER A 288 -23.95 -20.84 -15.68
N ASP A 289 -23.09 -20.01 -16.28
CA ASP A 289 -22.34 -20.44 -17.45
C ASP A 289 -21.35 -21.55 -17.03
N SER A 290 -21.35 -22.66 -17.76
CA SER A 290 -20.36 -23.74 -17.64
C SER A 290 -18.90 -23.26 -17.61
N LYS A 291 -18.62 -22.07 -18.17
CA LYS A 291 -17.31 -21.41 -18.21
C LYS A 291 -16.92 -20.66 -16.92
N THR A 292 -17.69 -20.81 -15.86
CA THR A 292 -17.40 -20.11 -14.59
C THR A 292 -16.14 -20.68 -13.93
N ASP A 293 -15.11 -19.88 -13.71
CA ASP A 293 -13.83 -20.32 -13.12
C ASP A 293 -14.02 -20.85 -11.68
N LYS A 294 -14.13 -22.18 -11.56
CA LYS A 294 -14.13 -22.92 -10.29
C LYS A 294 -12.70 -23.21 -9.83
N ALA A 295 -11.75 -23.26 -10.78
CA ALA A 295 -10.37 -23.63 -10.52
C ALA A 295 -9.71 -22.68 -9.53
N THR A 296 -9.91 -21.37 -9.67
CA THR A 296 -9.40 -20.39 -8.70
C THR A 296 -9.96 -20.62 -7.29
N THR A 297 -11.23 -21.04 -7.17
CA THR A 297 -11.83 -21.27 -5.85
C THR A 297 -11.27 -22.54 -5.20
N TYR A 298 -11.11 -23.61 -5.98
CA TYR A 298 -10.46 -24.84 -5.52
C TYR A 298 -8.98 -24.62 -5.15
N ASN A 299 -8.23 -23.85 -5.94
CA ASN A 299 -6.86 -23.45 -5.63
C ASN A 299 -6.76 -22.74 -4.27
N ASN A 300 -7.70 -21.83 -4.00
CA ASN A 300 -7.71 -21.07 -2.76
C ASN A 300 -8.10 -21.94 -1.55
N ILE A 301 -9.06 -22.86 -1.71
CA ILE A 301 -9.39 -23.86 -0.69
C ILE A 301 -8.17 -24.76 -0.40
N ALA A 302 -7.48 -25.22 -1.44
CA ALA A 302 -6.28 -26.05 -1.29
C ALA A 302 -5.18 -25.30 -0.51
N THR A 303 -4.93 -24.04 -0.86
CA THR A 303 -3.99 -23.17 -0.14
C THR A 303 -4.38 -23.01 1.33
N LEU A 304 -5.67 -22.87 1.63
CA LEU A 304 -6.18 -22.79 3.00
C LEU A 304 -5.96 -24.10 3.78
N TYR A 305 -6.15 -25.26 3.15
CA TYR A 305 -5.82 -26.56 3.75
C TYR A 305 -4.32 -26.73 4.00
N HIS A 306 -3.49 -26.28 3.06
CA HIS A 306 -2.04 -26.30 3.23
C HIS A 306 -1.59 -25.42 4.42
N LYS A 307 -2.15 -24.21 4.58
CA LYS A 307 -1.91 -23.36 5.76
C LYS A 307 -2.30 -24.05 7.07
N GLN A 308 -3.33 -24.91 7.05
CA GLN A 308 -3.74 -25.74 8.19
C GLN A 308 -2.92 -27.03 8.36
N LYS A 309 -1.85 -27.22 7.57
CA LYS A 309 -1.03 -28.46 7.51
C LYS A 309 -1.81 -29.71 7.09
N LYS A 310 -2.99 -29.55 6.48
CA LYS A 310 -3.82 -30.63 5.93
C LYS A 310 -3.38 -30.94 4.50
N LYS A 311 -2.19 -31.51 4.35
CA LYS A 311 -1.48 -31.68 3.07
C LYS A 311 -2.26 -32.49 2.05
N ASP A 312 -2.86 -33.61 2.44
CA ASP A 312 -3.58 -34.49 1.48
C ASP A 312 -4.85 -33.82 0.94
N GLN A 313 -5.59 -33.10 1.79
CA GLN A 313 -6.75 -32.31 1.36
C GLN A 313 -6.34 -31.16 0.43
N ALA A 314 -5.18 -30.54 0.67
CA ALA A 314 -4.66 -29.53 -0.23
C ALA A 314 -4.36 -30.10 -1.63
N ILE A 315 -3.69 -31.26 -1.70
CA ILE A 315 -3.41 -31.93 -2.98
C ILE A 315 -4.73 -32.28 -3.71
N GLU A 316 -5.71 -32.85 -3.00
CA GLU A 316 -7.02 -33.20 -3.58
C GLU A 316 -7.69 -31.98 -4.22
N TYR A 317 -7.70 -30.83 -3.53
CA TYR A 317 -8.32 -29.62 -4.05
C TYR A 317 -7.49 -28.96 -5.17
N PHE A 318 -6.16 -29.06 -5.15
CA PHE A 318 -5.36 -28.64 -6.31
C PHE A 318 -5.65 -29.49 -7.55
N GLN A 319 -5.85 -30.81 -7.39
CA GLN A 319 -6.28 -31.68 -8.50
C GLN A 319 -7.67 -31.31 -9.02
N LYS A 320 -8.64 -31.04 -8.14
CA LYS A 320 -9.96 -30.51 -8.54
C LYS A 320 -9.85 -29.20 -9.33
N ALA A 321 -8.90 -28.33 -8.96
CA ALA A 321 -8.63 -27.10 -9.71
C ALA A 321 -8.11 -27.39 -11.12
N ILE A 322 -7.17 -28.33 -11.28
CA ILE A 322 -6.64 -28.76 -12.59
C ILE A 322 -7.76 -29.37 -13.45
N GLU A 323 -8.58 -30.24 -12.88
CA GLU A 323 -9.74 -30.84 -13.57
C GLU A 323 -10.72 -29.76 -14.05
N ALA A 324 -11.00 -28.77 -13.20
CA ALA A 324 -11.85 -27.64 -13.55
C ALA A 324 -11.27 -26.80 -14.70
N CYS A 325 -9.96 -26.55 -14.73
CA CYS A 325 -9.29 -25.88 -15.86
C CYS A 325 -9.46 -26.68 -17.16
N ASN A 326 -9.25 -27.99 -17.11
CA ASN A 326 -9.32 -28.86 -18.29
C ASN A 326 -10.74 -28.99 -18.85
N ALA A 327 -11.75 -29.03 -17.99
CA ALA A 327 -13.15 -29.19 -18.39
C ALA A 327 -13.73 -27.96 -19.12
N GLN A 328 -13.15 -26.76 -18.93
CA GLN A 328 -13.71 -25.50 -19.45
C GLN A 328 -13.30 -25.17 -20.89
N GLY A 329 -12.46 -25.99 -21.53
CA GLY A 329 -12.02 -25.79 -22.92
C GLY A 329 -11.17 -24.53 -23.16
N ASN A 330 -10.88 -23.77 -22.11
CA ASN A 330 -9.94 -22.66 -22.07
C ASN A 330 -8.94 -22.98 -20.96
N THR A 331 -7.89 -23.75 -21.28
CA THR A 331 -6.86 -24.07 -20.31
C THR A 331 -6.12 -22.79 -19.95
N ASP A 332 -6.39 -22.26 -18.76
CA ASP A 332 -5.49 -21.30 -18.13
C ASP A 332 -4.18 -22.05 -17.80
N ASP A 333 -3.34 -22.20 -18.81
CA ASP A 333 -2.05 -22.89 -18.75
C ASP A 333 -1.19 -22.28 -17.61
N GLY A 334 -1.32 -20.98 -17.34
CA GLY A 334 -0.63 -20.31 -16.24
C GLY A 334 -1.10 -20.77 -14.86
N LEU A 335 -2.42 -20.86 -14.65
CA LEU A 335 -2.98 -21.41 -13.41
C LEU A 335 -2.60 -22.89 -13.24
N VAL A 336 -2.71 -23.70 -14.30
CA VAL A 336 -2.32 -25.13 -14.26
C VAL A 336 -0.85 -25.28 -13.86
N ALA A 337 0.06 -24.49 -14.44
CA ALA A 337 1.47 -24.49 -14.03
C ALA A 337 1.64 -24.16 -12.53
N THR A 338 0.88 -23.19 -12.02
CA THR A 338 0.91 -22.82 -10.60
C THR A 338 0.41 -23.96 -9.70
N LEU A 339 -0.67 -24.63 -10.11
CA LEU A 339 -1.22 -25.78 -9.38
C LEU A 339 -0.21 -26.93 -9.28
N HIS A 340 0.46 -27.27 -10.38
CA HIS A 340 1.52 -28.29 -10.37
C HIS A 340 2.69 -27.91 -9.43
N ALA A 341 3.11 -26.65 -9.41
CA ALA A 341 4.17 -26.18 -8.52
C ALA A 341 3.76 -26.24 -7.04
N ASN A 342 2.50 -25.90 -6.72
CA ASN A 342 1.97 -26.00 -5.37
C ASN A 342 1.91 -27.46 -4.90
N ILE A 343 1.44 -28.39 -5.75
CA ILE A 343 1.46 -29.83 -5.44
C ILE A 343 2.90 -30.30 -5.21
N ALA A 344 3.84 -29.91 -6.07
CA ALA A 344 5.26 -30.28 -5.94
C ALA A 344 5.83 -29.86 -4.58
N THR A 345 5.54 -28.63 -4.14
CA THR A 345 5.99 -28.11 -2.84
C THR A 345 5.46 -28.95 -1.68
N ILE A 346 4.17 -29.35 -1.73
CA ILE A 346 3.58 -30.19 -0.68
C ILE A 346 4.19 -31.59 -0.66
N LEU A 347 4.47 -32.17 -1.83
CA LEU A 347 5.09 -33.48 -1.96
C LEU A 347 6.54 -33.46 -1.45
N ASP A 348 7.29 -32.39 -1.74
CA ASP A 348 8.63 -32.16 -1.19
C ASP A 348 8.60 -32.11 0.35
N ASP A 349 7.66 -31.34 0.92
CA ASP A 349 7.45 -31.30 2.37
C ASP A 349 7.02 -32.66 2.97
N GLN A 350 6.51 -33.59 2.15
CA GLN A 350 6.17 -34.96 2.57
C GLN A 350 7.34 -35.94 2.38
N GLY A 351 8.47 -35.50 1.81
CA GLY A 351 9.60 -36.36 1.46
C GLY A 351 9.38 -37.22 0.21
N LYS A 352 8.35 -36.94 -0.59
CA LYS A 352 8.03 -37.63 -1.85
C LYS A 352 8.74 -36.95 -3.02
N TYR A 353 10.07 -36.96 -2.99
CA TYR A 353 10.91 -36.14 -3.86
C TYR A 353 10.74 -36.43 -5.34
N GLU A 354 10.60 -37.69 -5.75
CA GLU A 354 10.41 -38.08 -7.15
C GLU A 354 9.07 -37.58 -7.71
N GLU A 355 8.00 -37.70 -6.92
CA GLU A 355 6.68 -37.19 -7.29
C GLU A 355 6.68 -35.65 -7.34
N ALA A 356 7.36 -35.01 -6.39
CA ALA A 356 7.54 -33.56 -6.36
C ALA A 356 8.28 -33.07 -7.61
N LEU A 357 9.39 -33.73 -7.96
CA LEU A 357 10.19 -33.40 -9.13
C LEU A 357 9.35 -33.51 -10.41
N ALA A 358 8.63 -34.62 -10.60
CA ALA A 358 7.74 -34.81 -11.76
C ALA A 358 6.69 -33.68 -11.88
N LYS A 359 6.06 -33.28 -10.77
CA LYS A 359 5.10 -32.17 -10.75
C LYS A 359 5.75 -30.82 -11.07
N SER A 360 6.94 -30.56 -10.55
CA SER A 360 7.68 -29.33 -10.85
C SER A 360 8.14 -29.25 -12.31
N GLU A 361 8.49 -30.37 -12.93
CA GLU A 361 8.83 -30.47 -14.36
C GLU A 361 7.61 -30.23 -15.25
N GLU A 362 6.43 -30.77 -14.90
CA GLU A 362 5.16 -30.44 -15.56
C GLU A 362 4.88 -28.93 -15.52
N SER A 363 5.06 -28.29 -14.34
CA SER A 363 4.92 -26.84 -14.18
C SER A 363 5.89 -26.06 -15.07
N LEU A 364 7.19 -26.41 -15.04
CA LEU A 364 8.22 -25.73 -15.82
C LEU A 364 7.97 -25.88 -17.33
N LYS A 365 7.58 -27.07 -17.79
CA LYS A 365 7.24 -27.32 -19.21
C LYS A 365 6.13 -26.38 -19.69
N ILE A 366 5.10 -26.18 -18.88
CA ILE A 366 4.02 -25.25 -19.22
C ILE A 366 4.52 -23.80 -19.20
N ARG A 367 5.29 -23.39 -18.19
CA ARG A 367 5.87 -22.03 -18.10
C ARG A 367 6.74 -21.69 -19.31
N ILE A 368 7.58 -22.62 -19.77
CA ILE A 368 8.41 -22.45 -20.97
C ILE A 368 7.56 -22.32 -22.24
N LYS A 369 6.41 -23.02 -22.30
CA LYS A 369 5.49 -22.94 -23.44
C LYS A 369 4.79 -21.57 -23.52
N ILE A 370 4.38 -21.02 -22.39
CA ILE A 370 3.53 -19.81 -22.35
C ILE A 370 4.30 -18.50 -22.15
N PHE A 371 5.54 -18.55 -21.66
CA PHE A 371 6.36 -17.38 -21.41
C PHE A 371 7.66 -17.38 -22.24
N PRO A 372 8.21 -16.20 -22.56
CA PRO A 372 9.57 -16.09 -23.07
C PRO A 372 10.58 -16.76 -22.13
N ALA A 373 11.69 -17.26 -22.69
CA ALA A 373 12.72 -17.96 -21.91
C ALA A 373 13.30 -17.13 -20.75
N ILE A 374 13.36 -15.81 -20.89
CA ILE A 374 13.84 -14.89 -19.86
C ILE A 374 12.75 -14.44 -18.88
N HIS A 375 11.55 -15.02 -18.89
CA HIS A 375 10.48 -14.56 -18.02
C HIS A 375 10.69 -15.01 -16.56
N PRO A 376 10.44 -14.15 -15.54
CA PRO A 376 10.62 -14.50 -14.12
C PRO A 376 9.86 -15.76 -13.69
N SER A 377 8.69 -16.02 -14.26
CA SER A 377 7.95 -17.28 -14.02
C SER A 377 8.72 -18.54 -14.42
N VAL A 378 9.57 -18.49 -15.45
CA VAL A 378 10.42 -19.61 -15.87
C VAL A 378 11.55 -19.80 -14.86
N ALA A 379 12.16 -18.70 -14.38
CA ALA A 379 13.15 -18.73 -13.30
C ALA A 379 12.58 -19.39 -12.04
N SER A 380 11.35 -19.02 -11.63
CA SER A 380 10.71 -19.65 -10.47
C SER A 380 10.54 -21.17 -10.65
N GLY A 381 10.24 -21.64 -11.86
CA GLY A 381 10.14 -23.08 -12.14
C GLY A 381 11.46 -23.82 -11.98
N TYR A 382 12.57 -23.23 -12.46
CA TYR A 382 13.91 -23.75 -12.21
C TYR A 382 14.27 -23.72 -10.71
N GLY A 383 13.90 -22.66 -10.00
CA GLY A 383 14.10 -22.53 -8.56
C GLY A 383 13.37 -23.60 -7.74
N THR A 384 12.12 -23.91 -8.08
CA THR A 384 11.36 -25.00 -7.44
C THR A 384 12.06 -26.35 -7.61
N ILE A 385 12.49 -26.67 -8.84
CA ILE A 385 13.24 -27.92 -9.12
C ILE A 385 14.56 -27.95 -8.33
N ALA A 386 15.28 -26.82 -8.27
CA ALA A 386 16.52 -26.73 -7.52
C ALA A 386 16.34 -27.04 -6.03
N ASN A 387 15.28 -26.50 -5.42
CA ASN A 387 14.95 -26.78 -4.01
C ASN A 387 14.65 -28.27 -3.78
N ILE A 388 13.84 -28.89 -4.64
CA ILE A 388 13.51 -30.33 -4.52
C ILE A 388 14.76 -31.20 -4.68
N LEU A 389 15.60 -30.90 -5.67
CA LEU A 389 16.88 -31.60 -5.87
C LEU A 389 17.81 -31.43 -4.67
N HIS A 390 17.78 -30.27 -4.03
CA HIS A 390 18.53 -30.03 -2.80
C HIS A 390 18.02 -30.89 -1.64
N SER A 391 16.69 -30.92 -1.42
CA SER A 391 16.03 -31.78 -0.42
C SER A 391 16.34 -33.26 -0.64
N MET A 392 16.47 -33.69 -1.90
CA MET A 392 16.83 -35.06 -2.30
C MET A 392 18.34 -35.38 -2.11
N GLY A 393 19.18 -34.40 -1.75
CA GLY A 393 20.64 -34.56 -1.64
C GLY A 393 21.39 -34.55 -2.98
N SER A 394 20.71 -34.21 -4.08
CA SER A 394 21.30 -34.07 -5.42
C SER A 394 21.95 -32.68 -5.60
N TYR A 395 22.90 -32.33 -4.73
CA TYR A 395 23.44 -30.97 -4.60
C TYR A 395 24.03 -30.39 -5.90
N ALA A 396 24.77 -31.18 -6.68
CA ALA A 396 25.35 -30.71 -7.94
C ALA A 396 24.27 -30.26 -8.95
N LYS A 397 23.18 -31.03 -9.08
CA LYS A 397 22.05 -30.68 -9.95
C LYS A 397 21.25 -29.51 -9.37
N ALA A 398 21.07 -29.46 -8.05
CA ALA A 398 20.41 -28.32 -7.40
C ALA A 398 21.12 -27.00 -7.71
N ILE A 399 22.46 -26.97 -7.64
CA ILE A 399 23.27 -25.79 -7.99
C ILE A 399 23.12 -25.42 -9.47
N GLU A 400 23.12 -26.41 -10.37
CA GLU A 400 22.91 -26.16 -11.81
C GLU A 400 21.56 -25.48 -12.08
N TYR A 401 20.48 -25.99 -11.49
CA TYR A 401 19.14 -25.44 -11.68
C TYR A 401 18.96 -24.08 -10.98
N ALA A 402 19.53 -23.91 -9.78
CA ALA A 402 19.53 -22.62 -9.08
C ALA A 402 20.29 -21.55 -9.88
N GLN A 403 21.41 -21.91 -10.54
CA GLN A 403 22.15 -20.98 -11.39
C GLN A 403 21.31 -20.54 -12.60
N LYS A 404 20.58 -21.47 -13.25
CA LYS A 404 19.65 -21.11 -14.34
C LYS A 404 18.58 -20.12 -13.89
N ALA A 405 18.02 -20.30 -12.70
CA ALA A 405 17.04 -19.38 -12.14
C ALA A 405 17.63 -17.97 -11.92
N VAL A 406 18.82 -17.88 -11.31
CA VAL A 406 19.53 -16.61 -11.09
C VAL A 406 19.88 -15.91 -12.40
N ASP A 407 20.34 -16.65 -13.41
CA ASP A 407 20.76 -16.09 -14.69
C ASP A 407 19.57 -15.49 -15.47
N ILE A 408 18.40 -16.11 -15.38
CA ILE A 408 17.16 -15.57 -15.95
C ILE A 408 16.74 -14.30 -15.17
N ASP A 409 16.69 -14.36 -13.84
CA ASP A 409 16.28 -13.22 -13.03
C ASP A 409 17.18 -12.00 -13.22
N ARG A 410 18.51 -12.18 -13.34
CA ARG A 410 19.46 -11.10 -13.62
C ARG A 410 19.23 -10.41 -14.97
N GLN A 411 18.68 -11.13 -15.95
CA GLN A 411 18.34 -10.57 -17.26
C GLN A 411 16.97 -9.88 -17.24
N ALA A 412 16.04 -10.35 -16.41
CA ALA A 412 14.64 -9.98 -16.44
C ALA A 412 14.22 -8.93 -15.40
N LEU A 413 14.95 -8.85 -14.29
CA LEU A 413 14.56 -8.10 -13.10
C LEU A 413 15.69 -7.18 -12.63
N PRO A 414 15.35 -6.08 -11.92
CA PRO A 414 16.33 -5.29 -11.20
C PRO A 414 17.18 -6.13 -10.23
N PRO A 415 18.46 -5.78 -10.00
CA PRO A 415 19.34 -6.54 -9.11
C PRO A 415 18.84 -6.71 -7.68
N ASP A 416 18.04 -5.76 -7.18
CA ASP A 416 17.45 -5.72 -5.84
C ASP A 416 16.05 -6.34 -5.77
N HIS A 417 15.56 -6.93 -6.87
CA HIS A 417 14.25 -7.57 -6.87
C HIS A 417 14.22 -8.75 -5.88
N PRO A 418 13.18 -8.88 -5.04
CA PRO A 418 13.12 -9.92 -4.00
C PRO A 418 13.31 -11.35 -4.52
N GLN A 419 12.81 -11.65 -5.71
CA GLN A 419 12.99 -12.96 -6.36
C GLN A 419 14.47 -13.24 -6.70
N THR A 420 15.18 -12.28 -7.29
CA THR A 420 16.61 -12.39 -7.61
C THR A 420 17.41 -12.66 -6.35
N LEU A 421 17.13 -11.90 -5.28
CA LEU A 421 17.77 -12.09 -3.97
C LEU A 421 17.49 -13.47 -3.37
N LEU A 422 16.25 -13.95 -3.45
CA LEU A 422 15.88 -15.28 -2.98
C LEU A 422 16.66 -16.39 -3.70
N HIS A 423 16.67 -16.38 -5.03
CA HIS A 423 17.38 -17.41 -5.80
C HIS A 423 18.90 -17.34 -5.61
N MET A 424 19.48 -16.15 -5.47
CA MET A 424 20.90 -15.99 -5.14
C MET A 424 21.23 -16.58 -3.77
N ASN A 425 20.41 -16.29 -2.75
CA ASN A 425 20.59 -16.85 -1.40
C ASN A 425 20.50 -18.38 -1.42
N ASN A 426 19.51 -18.95 -2.13
CA ASN A 426 19.38 -20.42 -2.25
C ASN A 426 20.61 -21.03 -2.93
N LEU A 427 21.11 -20.41 -4.01
CA LEU A 427 22.31 -20.85 -4.70
C LEU A 427 23.55 -20.84 -3.79
N GLU A 428 23.70 -19.82 -2.93
CA GLU A 428 24.77 -19.75 -1.95
C GLU A 428 24.67 -20.87 -0.90
N VAL A 429 23.48 -21.11 -0.35
CA VAL A 429 23.22 -22.21 0.60
C VAL A 429 23.56 -23.56 -0.04
N PHE A 430 23.14 -23.78 -1.29
CA PHE A 430 23.38 -25.06 -1.97
C PHE A 430 24.88 -25.30 -2.21
N LYS A 431 25.64 -24.26 -2.55
CA LYS A 431 27.11 -24.33 -2.69
C LYS A 431 27.82 -24.63 -1.37
N GLN A 432 27.35 -24.05 -0.26
CA GLN A 432 27.89 -24.33 1.07
C GLN A 432 27.65 -25.79 1.48
N HIS A 433 26.45 -26.32 1.27
CA HIS A 433 26.13 -27.72 1.57
C HIS A 433 26.90 -28.73 0.69
N GLN A 434 27.32 -28.36 -0.52
CA GLN A 434 28.18 -29.22 -1.33
C GLN A 434 29.64 -29.23 -0.85
N SER A 435 30.07 -28.14 -0.18
CA SER A 435 31.46 -27.94 0.25
C SER A 435 31.76 -28.51 1.63
N ASN A 436 30.72 -28.80 2.42
CA ASN A 436 30.76 -29.48 3.71
C ASN A 436 30.44 -30.97 3.54
#